data_AF-A0A932GJY0-F1
#
_entry.id   AF-A0A932GJY0-F1
#
_cell.length_a   1.000
_cell.length_b   1.000
_cell.length_c   1.000
_cell.angle_alpha   90.00
_cell.angle_beta   90.00
_cell.angle_gamma   90.00
#
_symmetry.space_group_name_H-M   'P 1'
#
loop_
_entity.id
_entity.type
_entity.pdbx_description
1 polymer ?
#
loop_
_entity_poly.entity_id
_entity_poly.type
_entity_poly.pdbx_seq_one_letter_code
_entity_poly.pdbx_strand_id
1 'polypeptide(L)'
;MQMEVRRKDAGALPVVVPLLGALLLGLILLPACQPPKSPPPGPEGDLARLIARGERIFFNETFSGNGRTCGTCHPAENNFTIDPAFIATLPRTDPLFVAEFNPDLKANFENPRLMREFGLILENLDGFDDLENTFVMRGVPHVLAQRTSVDSPQGPRTGWSGDGAPGDRSLRSFAVGAVIQHFTKTLNRVAGVDFRLPTDGELDALEAFLLSLGRQQDLTLPLRLKGTVAKRGQEIFLDNSLGKCNRCHQNAGATADFGGGNLGNANFNTGVENLPDQPADLTGEKVPPDDGLGTPGDGTFNTPPLVEAADSGPFFHNNAIETIEGAVAFYNGTAFNNSPSGRALARTDPNGVGIRLDATQVVAVAAFLRVINVLENIRASVALLEESAEKSFFGRKEARRLLDRAVHETQDSIRVLGGGGLHPDAVAHLQEAERQAKKAATSPFFARSRIRKA
;
A
#
# COMPACT_ATOMS: atom_id res chain seq x y z
N MET A 1 20.94 -16.42 -62.79
CA MET A 1 22.10 -17.09 -63.42
C MET A 1 23.01 -17.55 -62.28
N GLN A 2 22.86 -18.73 -61.66
CA GLN A 2 22.32 -20.04 -62.08
C GLN A 2 23.29 -20.85 -62.97
N MET A 3 23.46 -22.14 -62.63
CA MET A 3 24.29 -23.21 -63.26
C MET A 3 25.82 -22.99 -63.12
N GLU A 4 26.64 -23.80 -62.42
CA GLU A 4 26.74 -25.27 -62.14
C GLU A 4 27.48 -26.08 -63.24
N VAL A 5 28.17 -27.18 -62.84
CA VAL A 5 28.99 -28.16 -63.63
C VAL A 5 30.48 -27.78 -63.80
N ARG A 6 31.52 -28.61 -63.52
CA ARG A 6 31.64 -29.94 -62.83
C ARG A 6 33.09 -30.23 -62.30
N ARG A 7 33.19 -31.33 -61.52
CA ARG A 7 34.29 -32.31 -61.22
C ARG A 7 35.58 -32.35 -62.10
N LYS A 8 36.76 -32.87 -61.68
CA LYS A 8 37.15 -33.82 -60.57
C LYS A 8 38.69 -33.85 -60.27
N ASP A 9 39.09 -34.31 -59.06
CA ASP A 9 40.36 -35.00 -58.64
C ASP A 9 41.78 -34.36 -58.90
N ALA A 10 42.88 -34.62 -58.17
CA ALA A 10 43.17 -35.16 -56.80
C ALA A 10 44.69 -35.00 -56.42
N GLY A 11 45.08 -35.12 -55.13
CA GLY A 11 46.48 -35.45 -54.70
C GLY A 11 47.16 -34.60 -53.58
N ALA A 12 47.84 -35.26 -52.62
CA ALA A 12 48.70 -34.71 -51.53
C ALA A 12 49.57 -35.86 -50.91
N LEU A 13 50.35 -35.81 -49.81
CA LEU A 13 50.67 -34.84 -48.73
C LEU A 13 51.99 -35.32 -48.01
N PRO A 14 52.99 -34.49 -47.59
CA PRO A 14 54.21 -34.98 -46.88
C PRO A 14 54.21 -34.77 -45.35
N VAL A 15 55.14 -35.43 -44.62
CA VAL A 15 55.26 -35.48 -43.14
C VAL A 15 56.73 -35.42 -42.67
N VAL A 16 57.04 -34.75 -41.54
CA VAL A 16 58.37 -34.73 -40.88
C VAL A 16 58.25 -34.66 -39.34
N VAL A 17 59.07 -35.41 -38.59
CA VAL A 17 59.12 -35.56 -37.12
C VAL A 17 60.53 -36.09 -36.72
N PRO A 18 61.11 -35.90 -35.51
CA PRO A 18 61.13 -34.77 -34.55
C PRO A 18 62.58 -34.30 -34.21
N LEU A 19 62.74 -33.42 -33.21
CA LEU A 19 63.90 -33.47 -32.30
C LEU A 19 63.53 -32.91 -30.91
N LEU A 20 64.10 -33.45 -29.82
CA LEU A 20 63.70 -33.10 -28.45
C LEU A 20 64.47 -31.89 -27.89
N GLY A 21 63.75 -31.00 -27.20
CA GLY A 21 64.31 -30.02 -26.27
C GLY A 21 63.49 -30.03 -24.97
N ALA A 22 64.14 -30.22 -23.83
CA ALA A 22 63.46 -30.32 -22.54
C ALA A 22 63.38 -28.95 -21.84
N LEU A 23 62.17 -28.57 -21.40
CA LEU A 23 61.97 -27.44 -20.50
C LEU A 23 60.92 -27.82 -19.45
N LEU A 24 61.27 -27.79 -18.16
CA LEU A 24 60.30 -28.04 -17.09
C LEU A 24 59.45 -26.79 -16.86
N LEU A 25 58.15 -26.86 -17.15
CA LEU A 25 57.15 -26.01 -16.51
C LEU A 25 56.52 -26.81 -15.36
N GLY A 26 56.78 -26.38 -14.12
CA GLY A 26 56.10 -26.94 -12.95
C GLY A 26 54.65 -26.46 -12.87
N LEU A 27 53.69 -27.39 -12.80
CA LEU A 27 52.32 -27.05 -12.47
C LEU A 27 52.24 -26.65 -10.98
N ILE A 28 52.17 -25.34 -10.73
CA ILE A 28 51.78 -24.82 -9.42
C ILE A 28 50.27 -25.03 -9.28
N LEU A 29 49.88 -26.13 -8.62
CA LEU A 29 48.52 -26.36 -8.16
C LEU A 29 48.20 -25.35 -7.05
N LEU A 30 47.67 -24.19 -7.43
CA LEU A 30 47.08 -23.24 -6.49
C LEU A 30 45.90 -23.94 -5.78
N PRO A 31 45.88 -24.01 -4.44
CA PRO A 31 44.75 -24.57 -3.72
C PRO A 31 43.51 -23.71 -3.99
N ALA A 32 42.40 -24.35 -4.30
CA ALA A 32 41.12 -23.66 -4.49
C ALA A 32 40.66 -23.09 -3.13
N CYS A 33 40.97 -21.82 -2.88
CA CYS A 33 40.41 -21.07 -1.76
C CYS A 33 38.89 -21.06 -1.86
N GLN A 34 38.23 -21.94 -1.12
CA GLN A 34 36.81 -21.80 -0.84
C GLN A 34 36.64 -20.42 -0.19
N PRO A 35 35.73 -19.55 -0.70
CA PRO A 35 35.42 -18.31 0.01
C PRO A 35 34.96 -18.69 1.43
N PRO A 36 35.43 -17.98 2.47
CA PRO A 36 35.04 -18.31 3.83
C PRO A 36 33.52 -18.28 3.92
N LYS A 37 32.91 -19.35 4.44
CA LYS A 37 31.47 -19.39 4.70
C LYS A 37 31.14 -18.16 5.55
N SER A 38 30.37 -17.23 4.99
CA SER A 38 29.83 -16.12 5.75
C SER A 38 29.13 -16.69 6.99
N PRO A 39 29.32 -16.09 8.18
CA PRO A 39 28.57 -16.52 9.34
C PRO A 39 27.06 -16.46 9.04
N PRO A 40 26.22 -17.31 9.65
CA PRO A 40 24.79 -17.06 9.64
C PRO A 40 24.55 -15.64 10.18
N PRO A 41 23.63 -14.86 9.58
CA PRO A 41 23.36 -13.52 10.06
C PRO A 41 22.88 -13.53 11.52
N GLY A 42 23.07 -12.41 12.20
CA GLY A 42 22.40 -12.16 13.47
C GLY A 42 20.89 -11.89 13.28
N PRO A 43 20.16 -11.67 14.38
CA PRO A 43 18.70 -11.52 14.38
C PRO A 43 18.15 -10.51 13.34
N GLU A 44 18.86 -9.40 13.12
CA GLU A 44 18.51 -8.38 12.11
C GLU A 44 18.46 -8.95 10.68
N GLY A 45 19.43 -9.80 10.32
CA GLY A 45 19.51 -10.39 8.98
C GLY A 45 18.56 -11.57 8.78
N ASP A 46 18.09 -12.22 9.86
CA ASP A 46 16.98 -13.17 9.79
C ASP A 46 15.62 -12.47 9.70
N LEU A 47 15.44 -11.32 10.38
CA LEU A 47 14.27 -10.46 10.16
C LEU A 47 14.22 -9.93 8.71
N ALA A 48 15.34 -9.46 8.16
CA ALA A 48 15.40 -9.00 6.77
C ALA A 48 15.06 -10.13 5.76
N ARG A 49 15.48 -11.37 6.04
CA ARG A 49 15.07 -12.55 5.25
C ARG A 49 13.58 -12.87 5.37
N LEU A 50 13.00 -12.68 6.56
CA LEU A 50 11.58 -12.92 6.82
C LEU A 50 10.70 -11.89 6.10
N ILE A 51 11.05 -10.60 6.19
CA ILE A 51 10.42 -9.49 5.42
C ILE A 51 10.49 -9.79 3.92
N ALA A 52 11.69 -10.12 3.39
CA ALA A 52 11.85 -10.43 1.98
C ALA A 52 11.10 -11.71 1.55
N ARG A 53 10.82 -12.65 2.47
CA ARG A 53 9.94 -13.80 2.21
C ARG A 53 8.48 -13.36 2.15
N GLY A 54 8.02 -12.53 3.09
CA GLY A 54 6.66 -12.00 3.13
C GLY A 54 6.30 -11.24 1.86
N GLU A 55 7.18 -10.35 1.43
CA GLU A 55 7.05 -9.60 0.18
C GLU A 55 6.89 -10.52 -1.04
N ARG A 56 7.67 -11.61 -1.11
CA ARG A 56 7.52 -12.59 -2.21
C ARG A 56 6.18 -13.32 -2.17
N ILE A 57 5.67 -13.65 -0.99
CA ILE A 57 4.34 -14.26 -0.84
C ILE A 57 3.28 -13.24 -1.28
N PHE A 58 3.29 -12.04 -0.70
CA PHE A 58 2.32 -10.96 -0.94
C PHE A 58 2.11 -10.65 -2.43
N PHE A 59 3.18 -10.61 -3.23
CA PHE A 59 3.11 -10.27 -4.66
C PHE A 59 3.09 -11.47 -5.62
N ASN A 60 3.33 -12.71 -5.19
CA ASN A 60 3.50 -13.86 -6.12
C ASN A 60 2.77 -15.15 -5.71
N GLU A 61 2.31 -15.29 -4.46
CA GLU A 61 1.55 -16.46 -4.04
C GLU A 61 0.06 -16.23 -4.29
N THR A 62 -0.55 -17.15 -5.06
CA THR A 62 -1.98 -17.12 -5.39
C THR A 62 -2.81 -18.00 -4.48
N PHE A 63 -2.19 -18.60 -3.46
CA PHE A 63 -2.75 -19.59 -2.54
C PHE A 63 -3.51 -20.71 -3.27
N SER A 64 -3.00 -21.12 -4.44
CA SER A 64 -3.66 -22.09 -5.34
C SER A 64 -5.12 -21.74 -5.67
N GLY A 65 -5.48 -20.46 -5.61
CA GLY A 65 -6.83 -19.91 -5.73
C GLY A 65 -7.21 -19.50 -7.16
N ASN A 66 -7.98 -18.42 -7.27
CA ASN A 66 -8.48 -17.84 -8.53
C ASN A 66 -7.44 -17.04 -9.34
N GLY A 67 -6.21 -16.90 -8.84
CA GLY A 67 -5.11 -16.21 -9.52
C GLY A 67 -4.77 -14.82 -8.98
N ARG A 68 -5.59 -14.25 -8.07
CA ARG A 68 -5.23 -13.04 -7.32
C ARG A 68 -4.01 -13.27 -6.43
N THR A 69 -3.27 -12.21 -6.13
CA THR A 69 -2.31 -12.13 -5.03
C THR A 69 -2.70 -10.96 -4.11
N CYS A 70 -2.06 -10.80 -2.94
CA CYS A 70 -2.35 -9.64 -2.08
C CYS A 70 -2.05 -8.33 -2.84
N GLY A 71 -1.00 -8.33 -3.67
CA GLY A 71 -0.64 -7.23 -4.55
C GLY A 71 -1.65 -6.89 -5.65
N THR A 72 -2.68 -7.72 -5.90
CA THR A 72 -3.76 -7.40 -6.85
C THR A 72 -4.67 -6.28 -6.35
N CYS A 73 -4.94 -6.24 -5.05
CA CYS A 73 -5.70 -5.16 -4.40
C CYS A 73 -4.79 -4.16 -3.65
N HIS A 74 -3.55 -4.57 -3.34
CA HIS A 74 -2.55 -3.73 -2.68
C HIS A 74 -1.26 -3.55 -3.53
N PRO A 75 -1.35 -2.93 -4.72
CA PRO A 75 -0.19 -2.68 -5.59
C PRO A 75 0.85 -1.76 -4.94
N ALA A 76 2.14 -2.09 -5.08
CA ALA A 76 3.24 -1.29 -4.51
C ALA A 76 3.50 0.02 -5.26
N GLU A 77 3.00 0.12 -6.49
CA GLU A 77 3.08 1.26 -7.40
C GLU A 77 1.95 2.29 -7.23
N ASN A 78 0.95 1.97 -6.39
CA ASN A 78 -0.23 2.79 -6.11
C ASN A 78 -0.59 2.74 -4.61
N ASN A 79 0.42 2.99 -3.76
CA ASN A 79 0.30 3.18 -2.30
C ASN A 79 -0.43 2.05 -1.54
N PHE A 80 -0.35 0.82 -2.06
CA PHE A 80 -0.99 -0.38 -1.51
C PHE A 80 -2.52 -0.29 -1.46
N THR A 81 -3.14 0.45 -2.39
CA THR A 81 -4.59 0.55 -2.60
C THR A 81 -4.94 0.61 -4.10
N ILE A 82 -6.22 0.53 -4.44
CA ILE A 82 -6.75 0.65 -5.80
C ILE A 82 -7.76 1.80 -5.89
N ASP A 83 -7.64 2.57 -6.97
CA ASP A 83 -8.53 3.65 -7.35
C ASP A 83 -8.96 3.49 -8.83
N PRO A 84 -10.00 4.20 -9.31
CA PRO A 84 -10.47 4.09 -10.69
C PRO A 84 -9.41 4.40 -11.77
N ALA A 85 -8.45 5.28 -11.50
CA ALA A 85 -7.39 5.63 -12.44
C ALA A 85 -6.33 4.53 -12.54
N PHE A 86 -5.93 3.92 -11.41
CA PHE A 86 -5.10 2.71 -11.41
C PHE A 86 -5.81 1.54 -12.12
N ILE A 87 -7.07 1.28 -11.76
CA ILE A 87 -7.91 0.21 -12.32
C ILE A 87 -8.10 0.35 -13.84
N ALA A 88 -8.15 1.57 -14.35
CA ALA A 88 -8.22 1.84 -15.79
C ALA A 88 -6.92 1.50 -16.57
N THR A 89 -5.78 1.31 -15.89
CA THR A 89 -4.52 0.88 -16.54
C THR A 89 -4.42 -0.63 -16.73
N LEU A 90 -5.18 -1.42 -15.96
CA LEU A 90 -5.05 -2.86 -15.89
C LEU A 90 -5.69 -3.58 -17.10
N PRO A 91 -5.11 -4.70 -17.59
CA PRO A 91 -5.69 -5.47 -18.67
C PRO A 91 -7.01 -6.12 -18.24
N ARG A 92 -7.95 -6.33 -19.17
CA ARG A 92 -9.24 -7.00 -18.88
C ARG A 92 -9.12 -8.45 -18.38
N THR A 93 -7.94 -9.05 -18.51
CA THR A 93 -7.61 -10.40 -18.01
C THR A 93 -6.85 -10.36 -16.68
N ASP A 94 -6.75 -9.21 -16.02
CA ASP A 94 -6.11 -9.10 -14.70
C ASP A 94 -6.94 -9.87 -13.65
N PRO A 95 -6.30 -10.59 -12.70
CA PRO A 95 -7.00 -11.26 -11.60
C PRO A 95 -7.89 -10.37 -10.73
N LEU A 96 -7.69 -9.04 -10.72
CA LEU A 96 -8.63 -8.11 -10.09
C LEU A 96 -10.04 -8.30 -10.65
N PHE A 97 -10.16 -8.51 -11.97
CA PHE A 97 -11.42 -8.63 -12.69
C PHE A 97 -11.91 -10.07 -12.84
N VAL A 98 -11.47 -11.01 -12.00
CA VAL A 98 -11.80 -12.44 -12.15
C VAL A 98 -13.31 -12.72 -12.15
N ALA A 99 -14.14 -11.87 -11.53
CA ALA A 99 -15.60 -11.92 -11.63
C ALA A 99 -16.16 -11.67 -13.06
N GLU A 100 -15.45 -10.93 -13.91
CA GLU A 100 -15.85 -10.66 -15.30
C GLU A 100 -15.69 -11.90 -16.21
N PHE A 101 -14.81 -12.84 -15.86
CA PHE A 101 -14.42 -13.95 -16.75
C PHE A 101 -14.42 -15.36 -16.14
N ASN A 102 -14.47 -15.53 -14.81
CA ASN A 102 -14.72 -16.84 -14.18
C ASN A 102 -16.24 -17.05 -14.00
N PRO A 103 -16.87 -18.06 -14.65
CA PRO A 103 -18.30 -18.30 -14.50
C PRO A 103 -18.73 -18.60 -13.06
N ASP A 104 -17.86 -19.24 -12.26
CA ASP A 104 -18.17 -19.66 -10.88
C ASP A 104 -18.07 -18.52 -9.85
N LEU A 105 -17.71 -17.30 -10.29
CA LEU A 105 -17.61 -16.06 -9.51
C LEU A 105 -18.38 -14.89 -10.13
N LYS A 106 -19.23 -15.16 -11.14
CA LYS A 106 -19.88 -14.10 -11.93
C LYS A 106 -20.97 -13.31 -11.17
N ALA A 107 -21.49 -13.86 -10.07
CA ALA A 107 -22.45 -13.22 -9.20
C ALA A 107 -21.98 -13.34 -7.74
N ASN A 108 -22.35 -12.38 -6.91
CA ASN A 108 -22.19 -12.41 -5.44
C ASN A 108 -20.73 -12.65 -4.96
N PHE A 109 -19.75 -12.23 -5.76
CA PHE A 109 -18.31 -12.25 -5.42
C PHE A 109 -17.69 -10.86 -5.52
N GLU A 110 -18.06 -10.08 -6.54
CA GLU A 110 -17.74 -8.66 -6.73
C GLU A 110 -18.89 -7.98 -7.48
N ASN A 111 -18.98 -6.65 -7.43
CA ASN A 111 -19.72 -5.88 -8.44
C ASN A 111 -18.71 -5.25 -9.43
N PRO A 112 -18.57 -5.77 -10.66
CA PRO A 112 -17.59 -5.24 -11.63
C PRO A 112 -17.78 -3.77 -11.96
N ARG A 113 -19.01 -3.24 -11.89
CA ARG A 113 -19.28 -1.83 -12.20
C ARG A 113 -18.77 -0.93 -11.07
N LEU A 114 -19.11 -1.23 -9.82
CA LEU A 114 -18.65 -0.45 -8.66
C LEU A 114 -17.13 -0.54 -8.48
N MET A 115 -16.53 -1.68 -8.78
CA MET A 115 -15.07 -1.85 -8.85
C MET A 115 -14.44 -0.96 -9.92
N ARG A 116 -15.00 -0.92 -11.14
CA ARG A 116 -14.47 -0.13 -12.27
C ARG A 116 -14.70 1.38 -12.12
N GLU A 117 -15.85 1.81 -11.59
CA GLU A 117 -16.23 3.22 -11.47
C GLU A 117 -15.68 3.87 -10.18
N PHE A 118 -15.54 3.13 -9.08
CA PHE A 118 -15.18 3.71 -7.76
C PHE A 118 -14.05 2.99 -6.99
N GLY A 119 -13.52 1.86 -7.48
CA GLY A 119 -12.53 1.07 -6.74
C GLY A 119 -13.11 0.30 -5.54
N LEU A 120 -14.42 0.02 -5.55
CA LEU A 120 -15.10 -0.72 -4.48
C LEU A 120 -15.04 -2.23 -4.70
N ILE A 121 -14.75 -2.98 -3.64
CA ILE A 121 -14.77 -4.44 -3.57
C ILE A 121 -15.88 -4.93 -2.65
N LEU A 122 -16.33 -6.17 -2.85
CA LEU A 122 -17.41 -6.78 -2.07
C LEU A 122 -16.87 -7.53 -0.85
N GLU A 123 -17.38 -7.18 0.34
CA GLU A 123 -16.99 -7.77 1.62
C GLU A 123 -18.15 -8.52 2.28
N ASN A 124 -17.93 -9.75 2.74
CA ASN A 124 -18.92 -10.60 3.41
C ASN A 124 -18.59 -10.72 4.91
N LEU A 125 -18.67 -9.60 5.63
CA LEU A 125 -18.20 -9.47 7.03
C LEU A 125 -18.94 -10.40 7.99
N ASP A 126 -20.25 -10.52 7.85
CA ASP A 126 -21.11 -11.39 8.67
C ASP A 126 -21.10 -12.86 8.23
N GLY A 127 -20.24 -13.23 7.28
CA GLY A 127 -20.10 -14.59 6.77
C GLY A 127 -20.84 -14.83 5.44
N PHE A 128 -20.95 -16.12 5.08
CA PHE A 128 -21.17 -16.54 3.69
C PHE A 128 -22.54 -17.17 3.39
N ASP A 129 -23.46 -17.20 4.36
CA ASP A 129 -24.70 -17.98 4.26
C ASP A 129 -25.75 -17.37 3.32
N ASP A 130 -25.78 -16.04 3.16
CA ASP A 130 -26.58 -15.32 2.16
C ASP A 130 -25.73 -14.25 1.44
N LEU A 131 -24.98 -14.68 0.44
CA LEU A 131 -24.14 -13.81 -0.39
C LEU A 131 -24.93 -12.81 -1.26
N GLU A 132 -26.25 -12.99 -1.43
CA GLU A 132 -27.06 -12.09 -2.24
C GLU A 132 -27.49 -10.85 -1.43
N ASN A 133 -27.68 -10.99 -0.12
CA ASN A 133 -28.15 -9.92 0.76
C ASN A 133 -27.17 -9.48 1.85
N THR A 134 -26.18 -10.31 2.19
CA THR A 134 -25.24 -10.09 3.30
C THR A 134 -23.86 -9.74 2.76
N PHE A 135 -23.69 -8.49 2.35
CA PHE A 135 -22.42 -7.92 1.92
C PHE A 135 -22.41 -6.41 2.10
N VAL A 136 -21.22 -5.81 2.11
CA VAL A 136 -21.01 -4.35 1.98
C VAL A 136 -20.04 -4.07 0.82
N MET A 137 -20.04 -2.83 0.33
CA MET A 137 -19.11 -2.38 -0.70
C MET A 137 -18.07 -1.44 -0.08
N ARG A 138 -16.81 -1.89 0.02
CA ARG A 138 -15.72 -1.14 0.67
C ARG A 138 -14.62 -0.77 -0.32
N GLY A 139 -13.99 0.38 -0.12
CA GLY A 139 -12.72 0.73 -0.76
C GLY A 139 -11.58 -0.08 -0.15
N VAL A 140 -10.43 -0.19 -0.82
CA VAL A 140 -9.29 -0.96 -0.28
C VAL A 140 -8.44 -0.09 0.64
N PRO A 141 -8.31 -0.40 1.95
CA PRO A 141 -7.42 0.36 2.83
C PRO A 141 -5.96 0.03 2.52
N HIS A 142 -5.07 1.03 2.59
CA HIS A 142 -3.64 0.79 2.43
C HIS A 142 -3.09 -0.13 3.53
N VAL A 143 -2.03 -0.89 3.25
CA VAL A 143 -1.30 -1.67 4.26
C VAL A 143 0.00 -1.02 4.75
N LEU A 144 0.14 0.30 4.54
CA LEU A 144 1.22 1.11 5.09
C LEU A 144 1.08 1.32 6.60
N ALA A 145 2.21 1.54 7.29
CA ALA A 145 2.29 2.02 8.67
C ALA A 145 1.61 1.16 9.76
N GLN A 146 1.31 -0.11 9.48
CA GLN A 146 0.52 -0.96 10.41
C GLN A 146 1.17 -1.07 11.80
N ARG A 147 2.52 -1.09 11.88
CA ARG A 147 3.29 -1.11 13.15
C ARG A 147 2.85 -0.03 14.17
N THR A 148 2.38 1.11 13.68
CA THR A 148 2.01 2.28 14.48
C THR A 148 0.52 2.64 14.34
N SER A 149 -0.26 1.83 13.64
CA SER A 149 -1.62 2.21 13.25
C SER A 149 -2.70 1.23 13.73
N VAL A 150 -2.34 0.01 14.15
CA VAL A 150 -3.32 -1.03 14.55
C VAL A 150 -3.47 -1.23 16.06
N ASP A 151 -2.52 -0.76 16.89
CA ASP A 151 -2.45 -1.15 18.30
C ASP A 151 -3.65 -0.63 19.12
N SER A 152 -4.35 -1.52 19.85
CA SER A 152 -5.46 -1.13 20.73
C SER A 152 -5.55 -1.99 21.99
N PRO A 153 -6.16 -1.49 23.08
CA PRO A 153 -6.42 -2.25 24.31
C PRO A 153 -7.27 -3.53 24.13
N GLN A 154 -7.83 -3.77 22.95
CA GLN A 154 -8.70 -4.92 22.63
C GLN A 154 -8.07 -5.84 21.57
N GLY A 155 -6.74 -5.80 21.44
CA GLY A 155 -5.98 -6.43 20.35
C GLY A 155 -5.83 -5.49 19.15
N PRO A 156 -5.05 -5.89 18.12
CA PRO A 156 -4.90 -5.09 16.90
C PRO A 156 -6.24 -4.81 16.22
N ARG A 157 -6.35 -3.66 15.55
CA ARG A 157 -7.50 -3.27 14.73
C ARG A 157 -7.07 -3.10 13.27
N THR A 158 -7.66 -3.89 12.39
CA THR A 158 -7.29 -3.96 10.96
C THR A 158 -8.51 -3.87 10.05
N GLY A 159 -8.35 -3.25 8.88
CA GLY A 159 -9.46 -2.96 7.98
C GLY A 159 -10.37 -1.84 8.49
N TRP A 160 -11.38 -1.48 7.71
CA TRP A 160 -12.23 -0.30 7.95
C TRP A 160 -13.07 -0.36 9.21
N SER A 161 -13.41 -1.55 9.72
CA SER A 161 -14.16 -1.76 10.96
C SER A 161 -13.29 -2.25 12.12
N GLY A 162 -11.98 -2.45 11.91
CA GLY A 162 -11.04 -2.88 12.95
C GLY A 162 -11.15 -4.36 13.34
N ASP A 163 -12.12 -5.10 12.81
CA ASP A 163 -12.33 -6.54 13.00
C ASP A 163 -12.07 -7.37 11.73
N GLY A 164 -11.54 -6.77 10.66
CA GLY A 164 -11.20 -7.48 9.41
C GLY A 164 -10.16 -8.60 9.58
N ALA A 165 -9.57 -8.72 10.78
CA ALA A 165 -8.83 -9.88 11.23
C ALA A 165 -9.77 -10.81 12.04
N PRO A 166 -10.28 -11.92 11.45
CA PRO A 166 -11.14 -12.86 12.17
C PRO A 166 -10.44 -13.49 13.39
N GLY A 167 -11.23 -14.00 14.34
CA GLY A 167 -10.71 -14.76 15.48
C GLY A 167 -9.91 -13.92 16.48
N ASP A 168 -8.57 -14.03 16.44
CA ASP A 168 -7.66 -13.42 17.42
C ASP A 168 -7.27 -11.96 17.11
N ARG A 169 -7.79 -11.40 16.01
CA ARG A 169 -7.50 -10.05 15.50
C ARG A 169 -6.03 -9.78 15.10
N SER A 170 -5.19 -10.80 14.95
CA SER A 170 -3.80 -10.62 14.51
C SER A 170 -3.69 -10.29 13.01
N LEU A 171 -2.57 -9.70 12.59
CA LEU A 171 -2.26 -9.52 11.15
C LEU A 171 -2.11 -10.88 10.43
N ARG A 172 -1.73 -11.93 11.16
CA ARG A 172 -1.77 -13.31 10.68
C ARG A 172 -3.21 -13.73 10.34
N SER A 173 -4.18 -13.47 11.21
CA SER A 173 -5.60 -13.77 10.92
C SER A 173 -6.21 -12.86 9.86
N PHE A 174 -5.79 -11.58 9.75
CA PHE A 174 -6.14 -10.70 8.64
C PHE A 174 -5.80 -11.34 7.28
N ALA A 175 -4.58 -11.86 7.14
CA ALA A 175 -4.15 -12.56 5.93
C ALA A 175 -4.94 -13.86 5.65
N VAL A 176 -5.38 -14.58 6.70
CA VAL A 176 -6.27 -15.74 6.55
C VAL A 176 -7.65 -15.32 6.05
N GLY A 177 -8.25 -14.28 6.63
CA GLY A 177 -9.54 -13.74 6.22
C GLY A 177 -9.54 -13.30 4.75
N ALA A 178 -8.54 -12.52 4.34
CA ALA A 178 -8.38 -12.06 2.96
C ALA A 178 -8.26 -13.22 1.94
N VAL A 179 -7.59 -14.32 2.30
CA VAL A 179 -7.51 -15.51 1.44
C VAL A 179 -8.88 -16.19 1.30
N ILE A 180 -9.63 -16.35 2.39
CA ILE A 180 -10.98 -16.95 2.38
C ILE A 180 -11.96 -16.08 1.57
N GLN A 181 -11.91 -14.75 1.77
CA GLN A 181 -12.79 -13.80 1.08
C GLN A 181 -12.51 -13.74 -0.43
N HIS A 182 -11.27 -13.41 -0.82
CA HIS A 182 -10.97 -12.93 -2.18
C HIS A 182 -10.26 -13.95 -3.10
N PHE A 183 -9.69 -15.05 -2.61
CA PHE A 183 -8.87 -15.96 -3.43
C PHE A 183 -9.65 -17.19 -3.93
N THR A 184 -10.92 -17.33 -3.54
CA THR A 184 -11.77 -18.48 -3.88
C THR A 184 -12.05 -18.64 -5.38
N LYS A 185 -12.09 -19.89 -5.87
CA LYS A 185 -12.42 -20.21 -7.27
C LYS A 185 -13.92 -20.25 -7.54
N THR A 186 -14.70 -20.65 -6.55
CA THR A 186 -16.16 -20.72 -6.55
C THR A 186 -16.71 -20.03 -5.29
N LEU A 187 -18.02 -19.74 -5.24
CA LEU A 187 -18.62 -19.12 -4.06
C LEU A 187 -18.57 -19.97 -2.78
N ASN A 188 -18.30 -21.29 -2.89
CA ASN A 188 -18.32 -22.23 -1.77
C ASN A 188 -17.18 -22.02 -0.75
N ARG A 189 -16.09 -21.35 -1.14
CA ARG A 189 -14.95 -20.98 -0.28
C ARG A 189 -14.33 -22.14 0.52
N VAL A 190 -14.26 -23.33 -0.09
CA VAL A 190 -13.77 -24.55 0.57
C VAL A 190 -12.24 -24.62 0.54
N ALA A 191 -11.62 -24.49 1.72
CA ALA A 191 -10.19 -24.70 1.89
C ALA A 191 -9.76 -26.11 1.44
N GLY A 192 -8.68 -26.18 0.66
CA GLY A 192 -8.20 -27.40 -0.01
C GLY A 192 -8.79 -27.63 -1.41
N VAL A 193 -9.85 -26.92 -1.80
CA VAL A 193 -10.52 -27.04 -3.11
C VAL A 193 -10.45 -25.71 -3.86
N ASP A 194 -11.06 -24.67 -3.29
CA ASP A 194 -11.10 -23.33 -3.84
C ASP A 194 -9.76 -22.60 -3.65
N PHE A 195 -9.14 -22.71 -2.48
CA PHE A 195 -7.84 -22.13 -2.14
C PHE A 195 -7.12 -23.01 -1.12
N ARG A 196 -5.80 -22.84 -0.93
CA ARG A 196 -5.07 -23.34 0.25
C ARG A 196 -5.03 -22.25 1.30
N LEU A 197 -5.06 -22.61 2.58
CA LEU A 197 -4.73 -21.63 3.63
C LEU A 197 -3.22 -21.32 3.63
N PRO A 198 -2.81 -20.11 4.04
CA PRO A 198 -1.41 -19.84 4.35
C PRO A 198 -0.90 -20.75 5.48
N THR A 199 0.36 -21.15 5.41
CA THR A 199 1.03 -21.88 6.50
C THR A 199 1.59 -20.91 7.54
N ASP A 200 1.84 -21.37 8.78
CA ASP A 200 2.33 -20.50 9.87
C ASP A 200 3.57 -19.68 9.48
N GLY A 201 4.58 -20.32 8.88
CA GLY A 201 5.79 -19.62 8.44
C GLY A 201 5.59 -18.71 7.21
N GLU A 202 4.45 -18.76 6.54
CA GLU A 202 4.03 -17.77 5.54
C GLU A 202 3.31 -16.60 6.20
N LEU A 203 2.48 -16.86 7.23
CA LEU A 203 1.84 -15.84 8.04
C LEU A 203 2.87 -15.00 8.82
N ASP A 204 3.86 -15.62 9.45
CA ASP A 204 4.99 -14.93 10.11
C ASP A 204 5.75 -14.02 9.13
N ALA A 205 5.88 -14.47 7.88
CA ALA A 205 6.57 -13.72 6.84
C ALA A 205 5.74 -12.54 6.35
N LEU A 206 4.45 -12.76 6.09
CA LEU A 206 3.49 -11.71 5.71
C LEU A 206 3.35 -10.65 6.80
N GLU A 207 3.22 -11.04 8.06
CA GLU A 207 3.16 -10.13 9.21
C GLU A 207 4.46 -9.30 9.33
N ALA A 208 5.62 -9.92 9.23
CA ALA A 208 6.90 -9.20 9.22
C ALA A 208 6.99 -8.18 8.07
N PHE A 209 6.50 -8.53 6.87
CA PHE A 209 6.45 -7.63 5.72
C PHE A 209 5.46 -6.47 5.95
N LEU A 210 4.22 -6.74 6.35
CA LEU A 210 3.20 -5.71 6.64
C LEU A 210 3.68 -4.73 7.72
N LEU A 211 4.31 -5.24 8.78
CA LEU A 211 4.91 -4.42 9.84
C LEU A 211 6.20 -3.70 9.41
N SER A 212 6.70 -3.89 8.18
CA SER A 212 7.85 -3.15 7.63
C SER A 212 7.45 -2.04 6.64
N LEU A 213 6.17 -1.94 6.27
CA LEU A 213 5.67 -0.95 5.32
C LEU A 213 5.39 0.41 5.97
N GLY A 214 5.60 1.49 5.21
CA GLY A 214 5.39 2.87 5.65
C GLY A 214 6.33 3.31 6.77
N ARG A 215 5.93 4.39 7.47
CA ARG A 215 6.63 4.89 8.67
C ARG A 215 6.67 3.83 9.78
N GLN A 216 7.75 3.85 10.56
CA GLN A 216 7.99 2.92 11.67
C GLN A 216 7.77 3.57 13.05
N GLN A 217 7.35 4.84 13.07
CA GLN A 217 7.02 5.65 14.24
C GLN A 217 5.95 6.69 13.87
N ASP A 218 5.22 7.24 14.84
CA ASP A 218 4.40 8.44 14.62
C ASP A 218 5.28 9.69 14.42
N LEU A 219 4.68 10.74 13.84
CA LEU A 219 5.28 12.07 13.85
C LEU A 219 5.34 12.61 15.29
N THR A 220 6.12 13.67 15.49
CA THR A 220 6.01 14.52 16.69
C THR A 220 5.58 15.90 16.24
N LEU A 221 4.28 16.20 16.36
CA LEU A 221 3.73 17.51 16.02
C LEU A 221 3.93 18.50 17.17
N PRO A 222 4.12 19.81 16.90
CA PRO A 222 4.15 20.46 15.59
C PRO A 222 5.51 20.38 14.88
N LEU A 223 5.48 20.09 13.57
CA LEU A 223 6.63 20.20 12.67
C LEU A 223 7.00 21.67 12.37
N ARG A 224 8.27 21.89 12.03
CA ARG A 224 8.81 23.21 11.62
C ARG A 224 8.54 23.50 10.13
N LEU A 225 7.27 23.65 9.78
CA LEU A 225 6.81 23.87 8.41
C LEU A 225 7.20 25.28 7.88
N LYS A 226 7.66 25.34 6.62
CA LYS A 226 8.02 26.59 5.93
C LYS A 226 6.84 27.29 5.23
N GLY A 227 5.84 26.53 4.77
CA GLY A 227 4.68 27.07 4.06
C GLY A 227 3.63 27.64 5.00
N THR A 228 3.27 28.92 4.84
CA THR A 228 2.31 29.62 5.70
C THR A 228 0.95 28.92 5.80
N VAL A 229 0.43 28.42 4.67
CA VAL A 229 -0.87 27.73 4.60
C VAL A 229 -0.83 26.40 5.34
N ALA A 230 0.17 25.55 5.06
CA ALA A 230 0.34 24.27 5.75
C ALA A 230 0.66 24.43 7.25
N LYS A 231 1.42 25.47 7.63
CA LYS A 231 1.62 25.85 9.04
C LYS A 231 0.30 26.19 9.72
N ARG A 232 -0.57 26.97 9.06
CA ARG A 232 -1.90 27.29 9.60
C ARG A 232 -2.81 26.06 9.68
N GLY A 233 -2.69 25.14 8.73
CA GLY A 233 -3.36 23.83 8.79
C GLY A 233 -2.96 23.01 10.01
N GLN A 234 -1.65 22.92 10.29
CA GLN A 234 -1.13 22.24 11.48
C GLN A 234 -1.63 22.90 12.78
N GLU A 235 -1.69 24.24 12.83
CA GLU A 235 -2.26 24.96 13.97
C GLU A 235 -3.73 24.58 14.19
N ILE A 236 -4.56 24.52 13.12
CA ILE A 236 -5.97 24.13 13.21
C ILE A 236 -6.13 22.66 13.60
N PHE A 237 -5.31 21.76 13.04
CA PHE A 237 -5.34 20.32 13.30
C PHE A 237 -5.11 19.97 14.77
N LEU A 238 -4.18 20.69 15.41
CA LEU A 238 -3.82 20.57 16.82
C LEU A 238 -4.76 21.35 17.76
N ASP A 239 -5.58 22.26 17.23
CA ASP A 239 -6.49 23.09 18.01
C ASP A 239 -7.73 22.30 18.45
N ASN A 240 -7.72 21.86 19.71
CA ASN A 240 -8.79 21.14 20.38
C ASN A 240 -10.08 21.96 20.61
N SER A 241 -10.11 23.24 20.23
CA SER A 241 -11.31 24.09 20.20
C SER A 241 -11.84 24.34 18.77
N LEU A 242 -11.01 24.18 17.74
CA LEU A 242 -11.35 24.49 16.35
C LEU A 242 -11.41 23.24 15.45
N GLY A 243 -10.26 22.66 15.10
CA GLY A 243 -10.18 21.51 14.18
C GLY A 243 -10.41 20.17 14.85
N LYS A 244 -9.94 20.00 16.10
CA LYS A 244 -10.12 18.79 16.95
C LYS A 244 -9.58 17.48 16.37
N CYS A 245 -8.95 17.50 15.19
CA CYS A 245 -8.46 16.34 14.45
C CYS A 245 -7.53 15.46 15.30
N ASN A 246 -6.62 16.09 16.04
CA ASN A 246 -5.63 15.43 16.90
C ASN A 246 -6.23 14.69 18.12
N ARG A 247 -7.56 14.69 18.32
CA ARG A 247 -8.23 13.82 19.33
C ARG A 247 -8.47 12.40 18.83
N CYS A 248 -8.72 12.22 17.53
CA CYS A 248 -8.82 10.89 16.91
C CYS A 248 -7.51 10.50 16.24
N HIS A 249 -6.80 11.46 15.63
CA HIS A 249 -5.57 11.25 14.88
C HIS A 249 -4.39 11.93 15.59
N GLN A 250 -4.02 11.46 16.78
CA GLN A 250 -2.90 12.00 17.55
C GLN A 250 -1.61 11.94 16.72
N ASN A 251 -0.90 13.07 16.60
CA ASN A 251 0.26 13.24 15.72
C ASN A 251 0.02 12.94 14.23
N ALA A 252 -1.24 12.99 13.76
CA ALA A 252 -1.67 12.48 12.46
C ALA A 252 -1.46 10.96 12.24
N GLY A 253 -1.19 10.21 13.31
CA GLY A 253 -1.30 8.75 13.34
C GLY A 253 -2.75 8.28 13.47
N ALA A 254 -2.93 7.01 13.80
CA ALA A 254 -4.24 6.36 13.94
C ALA A 254 -4.75 6.27 15.40
N THR A 255 -4.09 6.98 16.32
CA THR A 255 -4.21 6.84 17.77
C THR A 255 -5.09 7.94 18.38
N ALA A 256 -6.06 7.56 19.21
CA ALA A 256 -7.01 8.51 19.82
C ALA A 256 -6.66 8.88 21.28
N ASP A 257 -6.91 10.14 21.66
CA ASP A 257 -6.83 10.63 23.04
C ASP A 257 -7.78 11.84 23.23
N PHE A 258 -8.72 11.71 24.17
CA PHE A 258 -9.70 12.75 24.48
C PHE A 258 -9.35 13.58 25.73
N GLY A 259 -8.15 13.39 26.29
CA GLY A 259 -7.70 13.98 27.56
C GLY A 259 -7.82 13.02 28.75
N GLY A 260 -8.16 11.75 28.50
CA GLY A 260 -8.15 10.67 29.48
C GLY A 260 -6.90 9.78 29.38
N GLY A 261 -6.04 10.00 28.38
CA GLY A 261 -4.93 9.14 28.02
C GLY A 261 -5.14 8.46 26.67
N ASN A 262 -4.05 7.89 26.16
CA ASN A 262 -4.00 7.16 24.90
C ASN A 262 -4.96 5.95 24.92
N LEU A 263 -5.90 5.91 23.97
CA LEU A 263 -6.89 4.85 23.80
C LEU A 263 -6.47 3.77 22.78
N GLY A 264 -5.30 3.93 22.17
CA GLY A 264 -4.86 3.20 20.99
C GLY A 264 -5.62 3.63 19.74
N ASN A 265 -5.55 2.77 18.72
CA ASN A 265 -6.41 2.79 17.55
C ASN A 265 -7.84 2.40 17.97
N ALA A 266 -8.83 3.15 17.49
CA ALA A 266 -10.21 3.06 17.97
C ALA A 266 -11.21 3.35 16.85
N ASN A 267 -12.43 2.81 16.99
CA ASN A 267 -13.50 3.08 16.05
C ASN A 267 -14.39 4.25 16.48
N PHE A 268 -14.93 4.96 15.48
CA PHE A 268 -15.86 6.06 15.65
C PHE A 268 -16.96 5.99 14.57
N ASN A 269 -18.21 6.22 14.95
CA ASN A 269 -19.26 6.53 13.97
C ASN A 269 -19.16 8.03 13.63
N THR A 270 -18.53 8.34 12.51
CA THR A 270 -18.39 9.70 11.97
C THR A 270 -19.54 10.10 11.05
N GLY A 271 -20.49 9.20 10.78
CA GLY A 271 -21.66 9.47 9.94
C GLY A 271 -21.42 9.46 8.43
N VAL A 272 -20.35 8.82 7.93
CA VAL A 272 -20.07 8.69 6.48
C VAL A 272 -21.26 8.07 5.74
N GLU A 273 -21.83 6.97 6.26
CA GLU A 273 -23.05 6.31 5.75
C GLU A 273 -24.33 7.18 5.80
N ASN A 274 -24.23 8.43 6.29
CA ASN A 274 -25.32 9.41 6.29
C ASN A 274 -25.03 10.56 5.31
N LEU A 275 -24.04 10.39 4.41
CA LEU A 275 -23.84 11.26 3.26
C LEU A 275 -25.00 11.09 2.27
N PRO A 276 -25.60 12.20 1.79
CA PRO A 276 -26.56 12.14 0.70
C PRO A 276 -25.83 11.87 -0.63
N ASP A 277 -26.57 11.31 -1.60
CA ASP A 277 -26.17 11.24 -3.01
C ASP A 277 -24.77 10.61 -3.25
N GLN A 278 -24.44 9.53 -2.51
CA GLN A 278 -23.13 8.90 -2.61
C GLN A 278 -22.89 8.35 -4.03
N PRO A 279 -21.68 8.50 -4.62
CA PRO A 279 -21.46 8.17 -6.03
C PRO A 279 -21.85 6.73 -6.43
N ALA A 280 -21.65 5.77 -5.53
CA ALA A 280 -22.05 4.38 -5.73
C ALA A 280 -23.58 4.21 -5.77
N ASP A 281 -24.32 4.82 -4.86
CA ASP A 281 -25.79 4.74 -4.79
C ASP A 281 -26.45 5.31 -6.06
N LEU A 282 -25.89 6.39 -6.60
CA LEU A 282 -26.35 7.05 -7.84
C LEU A 282 -26.26 6.16 -9.09
N THR A 283 -25.56 5.03 -9.03
CA THR A 283 -25.49 4.09 -10.17
C THR A 283 -26.73 3.23 -10.36
N GLY A 284 -27.55 3.05 -9.31
CA GLY A 284 -28.64 2.07 -9.27
C GLY A 284 -28.20 0.62 -9.03
N GLU A 285 -26.92 0.36 -8.77
CA GLU A 285 -26.43 -0.95 -8.29
C GLU A 285 -26.87 -1.19 -6.83
N LYS A 286 -26.88 -2.46 -6.37
CA LYS A 286 -27.17 -2.78 -4.97
C LYS A 286 -25.96 -2.46 -4.09
N VAL A 287 -26.07 -1.39 -3.31
CA VAL A 287 -25.12 -1.02 -2.24
C VAL A 287 -25.85 -1.10 -0.90
N PRO A 288 -25.65 -2.17 -0.10
CA PRO A 288 -26.16 -2.22 1.27
C PRO A 288 -25.38 -1.25 2.17
N PRO A 289 -26.04 -0.53 3.10
CA PRO A 289 -25.36 0.29 4.09
C PRO A 289 -24.42 -0.52 4.97
N ASP A 290 -23.28 0.06 5.32
CA ASP A 290 -22.24 -0.57 6.12
C ASP A 290 -22.42 -0.27 7.61
N ASP A 291 -22.72 -1.29 8.43
CA ASP A 291 -22.91 -1.13 9.88
C ASP A 291 -21.61 -1.34 10.70
N GLY A 292 -20.45 -1.49 10.05
CA GLY A 292 -19.14 -1.34 10.68
C GLY A 292 -18.64 -2.60 11.38
N LEU A 293 -18.65 -2.61 12.72
CA LEU A 293 -17.95 -3.57 13.61
C LEU A 293 -18.91 -4.58 14.24
N GLY A 294 -18.70 -5.87 13.95
CA GLY A 294 -19.46 -6.99 14.50
C GLY A 294 -20.83 -7.23 13.84
N THR A 295 -21.55 -8.25 14.32
CA THR A 295 -22.80 -8.74 13.72
C THR A 295 -23.94 -8.79 14.76
N PRO A 296 -25.00 -7.97 14.65
CA PRO A 296 -25.10 -6.77 13.80
C PRO A 296 -24.10 -5.69 14.26
N GLY A 297 -23.75 -4.79 13.36
CA GLY A 297 -22.71 -3.79 13.58
C GLY A 297 -23.11 -2.64 14.49
N ASP A 298 -22.12 -2.06 15.19
CA ASP A 298 -22.32 -0.90 16.07
C ASP A 298 -22.28 0.47 15.36
N GLY A 299 -22.11 0.46 14.03
CA GLY A 299 -21.98 1.62 13.15
C GLY A 299 -20.63 2.34 13.24
N THR A 300 -19.61 1.77 13.88
CA THR A 300 -18.33 2.44 14.12
C THR A 300 -17.21 1.93 13.21
N PHE A 301 -16.45 2.87 12.63
CA PHE A 301 -15.36 2.60 11.71
C PHE A 301 -14.01 2.97 12.32
N ASN A 302 -13.01 2.16 12.04
CA ASN A 302 -11.66 2.29 12.57
C ASN A 302 -10.97 3.56 12.07
N THR A 303 -10.14 4.15 12.93
CA THR A 303 -9.40 5.37 12.59
C THR A 303 -8.21 5.05 11.68
N PRO A 304 -8.12 5.61 10.44
CA PRO A 304 -6.93 5.49 9.61
C PRO A 304 -5.83 6.49 10.06
N PRO A 305 -4.55 6.22 9.76
CA PRO A 305 -3.52 7.24 9.86
C PRO A 305 -3.71 8.31 8.77
N LEU A 306 -3.20 9.52 9.01
CA LEU A 306 -3.32 10.66 8.09
C LEU A 306 -1.99 11.14 7.49
N VAL A 307 -0.86 10.54 7.88
CA VAL A 307 0.44 10.81 7.23
C VAL A 307 0.44 10.26 5.81
N GLU A 308 -0.08 9.05 5.61
CA GLU A 308 -0.16 8.35 4.32
C GLU A 308 -1.37 8.73 3.46
N ALA A 309 -2.22 9.69 3.88
CA ALA A 309 -3.57 9.81 3.32
C ALA A 309 -3.69 10.57 1.97
N ALA A 310 -2.80 11.52 1.65
CA ALA A 310 -3.08 12.49 0.58
C ALA A 310 -2.89 11.95 -0.87
N ASP A 311 -2.40 10.72 -1.01
CA ASP A 311 -2.24 9.94 -2.24
C ASP A 311 -2.79 8.49 -2.14
N SER A 312 -3.55 8.19 -1.08
CA SER A 312 -4.27 6.93 -0.90
C SER A 312 -5.81 7.11 -0.95
N GLY A 313 -6.27 8.13 -1.69
CA GLY A 313 -7.70 8.35 -1.96
C GLY A 313 -8.23 7.42 -3.08
N PRO A 314 -9.56 7.28 -3.25
CA PRO A 314 -10.63 8.04 -2.59
C PRO A 314 -10.79 7.76 -1.09
N PHE A 315 -11.56 8.61 -0.41
CA PHE A 315 -11.59 8.71 1.04
C PHE A 315 -12.81 8.03 1.67
N PHE A 316 -12.63 7.66 2.95
CA PHE A 316 -13.53 6.86 3.78
C PHE A 316 -13.68 5.41 3.32
N HIS A 317 -14.34 4.58 4.12
CA HIS A 317 -14.42 3.13 3.92
C HIS A 317 -15.16 2.71 2.65
N ASN A 318 -15.95 3.63 2.07
CA ASN A 318 -16.81 3.43 0.92
C ASN A 318 -16.43 4.32 -0.29
N ASN A 319 -15.22 4.90 -0.30
CA ASN A 319 -14.68 5.75 -1.37
C ASN A 319 -15.55 6.98 -1.75
N ALA A 320 -16.50 7.40 -0.92
CA ALA A 320 -17.53 8.38 -1.29
C ALA A 320 -17.02 9.81 -1.61
N ILE A 321 -15.77 10.15 -1.26
CA ILE A 321 -15.17 11.46 -1.56
C ILE A 321 -13.80 11.32 -2.22
N GLU A 322 -13.60 11.93 -3.39
CA GLU A 322 -12.38 11.80 -4.19
C GLU A 322 -11.16 12.57 -3.64
N THR A 323 -11.36 13.73 -3.00
CA THR A 323 -10.28 14.67 -2.66
C THR A 323 -10.06 14.84 -1.17
N ILE A 324 -8.80 15.06 -0.76
CA ILE A 324 -8.43 15.33 0.64
C ILE A 324 -9.06 16.64 1.15
N GLU A 325 -9.23 17.64 0.28
CA GLU A 325 -10.00 18.85 0.56
C GLU A 325 -11.47 18.53 0.90
N GLY A 326 -12.10 17.63 0.13
CA GLY A 326 -13.46 17.14 0.39
C GLY A 326 -13.55 16.33 1.69
N ALA A 327 -12.57 15.46 1.94
CA ALA A 327 -12.51 14.65 3.16
C ALA A 327 -12.33 15.50 4.43
N VAL A 328 -11.59 16.63 4.35
CA VAL A 328 -11.54 17.65 5.40
C VAL A 328 -12.86 18.43 5.48
N ALA A 329 -13.48 18.75 4.33
CA ALA A 329 -14.75 19.48 4.30
C ALA A 329 -15.92 18.72 4.92
N PHE A 330 -15.95 17.38 4.80
CA PHE A 330 -16.95 16.47 5.37
C PHE A 330 -17.24 16.72 6.84
N TYR A 331 -16.21 16.98 7.65
CA TYR A 331 -16.32 17.21 9.09
C TYR A 331 -17.12 18.48 9.47
N ASN A 332 -17.40 19.36 8.51
CA ASN A 332 -18.29 20.50 8.70
C ASN A 332 -19.76 20.18 8.40
N GLY A 333 -20.01 19.07 7.68
CA GLY A 333 -21.31 18.71 7.16
C GLY A 333 -22.30 18.23 8.21
N THR A 334 -23.58 18.22 7.81
CA THR A 334 -24.70 17.74 8.63
C THR A 334 -24.53 16.28 9.04
N ALA A 335 -24.02 15.43 8.13
CA ALA A 335 -23.74 14.02 8.38
C ALA A 335 -22.79 13.81 9.57
N PHE A 336 -21.62 14.48 9.55
CA PHE A 336 -20.69 14.42 10.68
C PHE A 336 -21.25 15.07 11.94
N ASN A 337 -21.77 16.31 11.87
CA ASN A 337 -22.18 17.02 13.09
C ASN A 337 -23.41 16.37 13.79
N ASN A 338 -24.26 15.64 13.05
CA ASN A 338 -25.33 14.84 13.62
C ASN A 338 -24.88 13.42 14.05
N SER A 339 -23.71 12.93 13.64
CA SER A 339 -23.19 11.61 14.00
C SER A 339 -22.98 11.44 15.52
N PRO A 340 -22.89 10.20 16.04
CA PRO A 340 -22.49 9.97 17.43
C PRO A 340 -21.19 10.69 17.82
N SER A 341 -20.20 10.75 16.94
CA SER A 341 -18.89 11.38 17.19
C SER A 341 -18.94 12.90 17.14
N GLY A 342 -19.62 13.49 16.15
CA GLY A 342 -19.83 14.94 16.08
C GLY A 342 -20.59 15.46 17.31
N ARG A 343 -21.64 14.73 17.73
CA ARG A 343 -22.37 15.00 18.98
C ARG A 343 -21.53 14.74 20.24
N ALA A 344 -20.51 13.87 20.19
CA ALA A 344 -19.57 13.70 21.31
C ALA A 344 -18.66 14.92 21.46
N LEU A 345 -18.02 15.35 20.36
CA LEU A 345 -17.19 16.56 20.33
C LEU A 345 -18.00 17.80 20.77
N ALA A 346 -19.21 17.96 20.24
CA ALA A 346 -20.11 19.06 20.59
C ALA A 346 -20.43 19.13 22.09
N ARG A 347 -20.67 17.98 22.76
CA ARG A 347 -20.92 17.93 24.21
C ARG A 347 -19.70 18.29 25.06
N THR A 348 -18.50 18.23 24.50
CA THR A 348 -17.25 18.64 25.16
C THR A 348 -16.80 20.07 24.80
N ASP A 349 -17.52 20.73 23.89
CA ASP A 349 -17.21 22.09 23.42
C ASP A 349 -17.98 23.14 24.23
N PRO A 350 -17.34 24.20 24.74
CA PRO A 350 -18.02 25.27 25.50
C PRO A 350 -19.15 25.99 24.75
N ASN A 351 -19.17 25.92 23.41
CA ASN A 351 -20.17 26.55 22.54
C ASN A 351 -21.14 25.53 21.92
N GLY A 352 -21.03 24.24 22.28
CA GLY A 352 -21.84 23.17 21.70
C GLY A 352 -21.49 22.81 20.24
N VAL A 353 -20.30 23.19 19.75
CA VAL A 353 -19.89 22.98 18.35
C VAL A 353 -19.12 21.66 18.19
N GLY A 354 -19.49 20.84 17.20
CA GLY A 354 -18.71 19.67 16.77
C GLY A 354 -17.43 20.09 16.07
N ILE A 355 -17.39 20.04 14.74
CA ILE A 355 -16.35 20.68 13.91
C ILE A 355 -17.02 21.67 12.96
N ARG A 356 -16.43 22.87 12.85
CA ARG A 356 -16.89 23.93 11.93
C ARG A 356 -15.72 24.83 11.54
N LEU A 357 -15.19 24.59 10.35
CA LEU A 357 -14.09 25.27 9.69
C LEU A 357 -14.62 26.09 8.50
N ASP A 358 -14.11 27.31 8.32
CA ASP A 358 -14.34 28.08 7.09
C ASP A 358 -13.60 27.46 5.90
N ALA A 359 -14.02 27.78 4.67
CA ALA A 359 -13.40 27.21 3.45
C ALA A 359 -11.87 27.41 3.37
N THR A 360 -11.35 28.55 3.84
CA THR A 360 -9.90 28.81 3.89
C THR A 360 -9.18 28.01 4.98
N GLN A 361 -9.89 27.59 6.04
CA GLN A 361 -9.38 26.73 7.10
C GLN A 361 -9.36 25.26 6.65
N VAL A 362 -10.37 24.81 5.89
CA VAL A 362 -10.39 23.52 5.19
C VAL A 362 -9.18 23.41 4.25
N VAL A 363 -8.97 24.40 3.38
CA VAL A 363 -7.78 24.46 2.49
C VAL A 363 -6.46 24.45 3.28
N ALA A 364 -6.40 25.13 4.42
CA ALA A 364 -5.21 25.12 5.27
C ALA A 364 -4.91 23.72 5.82
N VAL A 365 -5.91 23.03 6.38
CA VAL A 365 -5.75 21.65 6.92
C VAL A 365 -5.44 20.65 5.80
N ALA A 366 -6.11 20.73 4.65
CA ALA A 366 -5.79 19.88 3.50
C ALA A 366 -4.34 20.09 3.01
N ALA A 367 -3.87 21.34 2.97
CA ALA A 367 -2.47 21.65 2.65
C ALA A 367 -1.47 21.16 3.71
N PHE A 368 -1.86 21.03 4.98
CA PHE A 368 -1.05 20.36 6.00
C PHE A 368 -0.94 18.86 5.74
N LEU A 369 -2.06 18.18 5.48
CA LEU A 369 -2.09 16.74 5.17
C LEU A 369 -1.28 16.40 3.92
N ARG A 370 -1.45 17.17 2.84
CA ARG A 370 -0.61 17.07 1.61
C ARG A 370 0.89 17.23 1.91
N VAL A 371 1.27 18.13 2.83
CA VAL A 371 2.69 18.36 3.15
C VAL A 371 3.30 17.26 4.03
N ILE A 372 2.57 16.68 4.99
CA ILE A 372 3.11 15.56 5.80
C ILE A 372 3.25 14.28 4.99
N ASN A 373 2.31 14.02 4.08
CA ASN A 373 2.37 12.92 3.12
C ASN A 373 3.59 13.03 2.19
N VAL A 374 3.77 14.19 1.53
CA VAL A 374 4.95 14.45 0.70
C VAL A 374 6.27 14.30 1.49
N LEU A 375 6.31 14.66 2.77
CA LEU A 375 7.52 14.47 3.61
C LEU A 375 7.80 12.99 3.90
N GLU A 376 6.76 12.16 4.07
CA GLU A 376 6.90 10.71 4.26
C GLU A 376 7.29 10.00 2.96
N ASN A 377 6.68 10.36 1.83
CA ASN A 377 7.05 9.80 0.51
C ASN A 377 8.49 10.15 0.12
N ILE A 378 8.95 11.37 0.45
CA ILE A 378 10.36 11.75 0.31
C ILE A 378 11.26 10.87 1.20
N ARG A 379 10.86 10.62 2.45
CA ARG A 379 11.60 9.73 3.38
C ARG A 379 11.67 8.30 2.83
N ALA A 380 10.56 7.76 2.33
CA ALA A 380 10.48 6.44 1.73
C ALA A 380 11.32 6.34 0.44
N SER A 381 11.20 7.31 -0.47
CA SER A 381 12.00 7.41 -1.69
C SER A 381 13.51 7.42 -1.39
N VAL A 382 13.96 8.24 -0.43
CA VAL A 382 15.38 8.28 0.00
C VAL A 382 15.82 6.93 0.55
N ALA A 383 15.04 6.29 1.44
CA ALA A 383 15.40 4.98 1.98
C ALA A 383 15.52 3.89 0.88
N LEU A 384 14.60 3.89 -0.09
CA LEU A 384 14.62 2.98 -1.25
C LEU A 384 15.83 3.26 -2.18
N LEU A 385 16.22 4.52 -2.36
CA LEU A 385 17.42 4.92 -3.10
C LEU A 385 18.70 4.43 -2.39
N GLU A 386 18.80 4.65 -1.07
CA GLU A 386 19.95 4.23 -0.26
C GLU A 386 20.08 2.70 -0.23
N GLU A 387 19.01 1.97 0.11
CA GLU A 387 18.98 0.51 0.13
C GLU A 387 19.32 -0.07 -1.26
N SER A 388 18.82 0.54 -2.34
CA SER A 388 19.19 0.15 -3.70
C SER A 388 20.68 0.35 -3.97
N ALA A 389 21.25 1.50 -3.58
CA ALA A 389 22.66 1.80 -3.79
C ALA A 389 23.58 0.76 -3.14
N GLU A 390 23.21 0.19 -1.99
CA GLU A 390 24.00 -0.83 -1.29
C GLU A 390 24.05 -2.19 -2.01
N LYS A 391 22.98 -2.58 -2.72
CA LYS A 391 22.87 -3.89 -3.38
C LYS A 391 24.09 -4.22 -4.27
N SER A 392 24.46 -5.49 -4.27
CA SER A 392 25.59 -6.01 -5.04
C SER A 392 25.23 -6.28 -6.51
N PHE A 393 26.22 -6.64 -7.33
CA PHE A 393 26.01 -7.07 -8.73
C PHE A 393 24.98 -8.21 -8.89
N PHE A 394 24.85 -9.08 -7.88
CA PHE A 394 23.87 -10.17 -7.86
C PHE A 394 22.47 -9.69 -7.44
N GLY A 395 22.38 -8.62 -6.65
CA GLY A 395 21.12 -7.98 -6.23
C GLY A 395 20.49 -7.06 -7.29
N ARG A 396 20.97 -7.03 -8.54
CA ARG A 396 20.53 -6.04 -9.56
C ARG A 396 19.01 -6.05 -9.85
N LYS A 397 18.32 -7.20 -9.78
CA LYS A 397 16.84 -7.25 -9.96
C LYS A 397 16.11 -6.56 -8.81
N GLU A 398 16.60 -6.73 -7.60
CA GLU A 398 16.07 -6.13 -6.37
C GLU A 398 16.35 -4.63 -6.34
N ALA A 399 17.60 -4.23 -6.62
CA ALA A 399 18.00 -2.82 -6.76
C ALA A 399 17.16 -2.09 -7.83
N ARG A 400 16.91 -2.75 -8.98
CA ARG A 400 16.06 -2.23 -10.06
C ARG A 400 14.65 -1.92 -9.56
N ARG A 401 14.04 -2.85 -8.80
CA ARG A 401 12.69 -2.73 -8.23
C ARG A 401 12.59 -1.65 -7.15
N LEU A 402 13.61 -1.53 -6.29
CA LEU A 402 13.71 -0.45 -5.30
C LEU A 402 13.77 0.93 -5.99
N LEU A 403 14.49 1.04 -7.11
CA LEU A 403 14.53 2.28 -7.90
C LEU A 403 13.21 2.58 -8.61
N ASP A 404 12.47 1.57 -9.06
CA ASP A 404 11.12 1.79 -9.60
C ASP A 404 10.18 2.30 -8.50
N ARG A 405 10.15 1.66 -7.32
CA ARG A 405 9.37 2.17 -6.18
C ARG A 405 9.75 3.61 -5.81
N ALA A 406 11.04 3.93 -5.67
CA ALA A 406 11.49 5.30 -5.38
C ALA A 406 11.04 6.32 -6.45
N VAL A 407 10.95 5.89 -7.71
CA VAL A 407 10.37 6.71 -8.78
C VAL A 407 8.88 6.96 -8.54
N HIS A 408 8.07 5.94 -8.19
CA HIS A 408 6.66 6.12 -7.84
C HIS A 408 6.49 7.08 -6.65
N GLU A 409 7.12 6.83 -5.51
CA GLU A 409 7.07 7.67 -4.30
C GLU A 409 7.40 9.16 -4.60
N THR A 410 8.34 9.40 -5.52
CA THR A 410 8.70 10.75 -6.00
C THR A 410 7.67 11.35 -6.96
N GLN A 411 7.07 10.55 -7.85
CA GLN A 411 5.96 10.98 -8.72
C GLN A 411 4.69 11.28 -7.92
N ASP A 412 4.46 10.55 -6.84
CA ASP A 412 3.33 10.73 -5.91
C ASP A 412 3.51 12.02 -5.13
N SER A 413 4.71 12.27 -4.60
CA SER A 413 5.11 13.57 -4.03
C SER A 413 4.83 14.76 -4.99
N ILE A 414 5.06 14.57 -6.29
CA ILE A 414 4.76 15.59 -7.33
C ILE A 414 3.24 15.75 -7.54
N ARG A 415 2.46 14.66 -7.59
CA ARG A 415 0.99 14.72 -7.74
C ARG A 415 0.33 15.40 -6.53
N VAL A 416 0.76 15.06 -5.32
CA VAL A 416 0.18 15.56 -4.06
C VAL A 416 0.41 17.06 -3.88
N LEU A 417 1.64 17.56 -4.13
CA LEU A 417 1.92 18.99 -4.14
C LEU A 417 1.19 19.70 -5.29
N GLY A 418 1.22 19.13 -6.50
CA GLY A 418 0.60 19.71 -7.69
C GLY A 418 -0.91 19.89 -7.54
N GLY A 419 -1.62 18.87 -7.05
CA GLY A 419 -3.07 18.92 -6.83
C GLY A 419 -3.52 19.95 -5.79
N GLY A 420 -2.65 20.30 -4.83
CA GLY A 420 -2.90 21.39 -3.87
C GLY A 420 -2.37 22.76 -4.31
N GLY A 421 -1.70 22.86 -5.47
CA GLY A 421 -1.00 24.09 -5.89
C GLY A 421 0.19 24.49 -4.98
N LEU A 422 0.79 23.52 -4.28
CA LEU A 422 1.75 23.76 -3.20
C LEU A 422 3.21 23.71 -3.68
N HIS A 423 4.04 24.55 -3.08
CA HIS A 423 5.52 24.47 -3.12
C HIS A 423 6.14 24.19 -4.52
N PRO A 424 5.92 25.06 -5.52
CA PRO A 424 6.40 24.83 -6.90
C PRO A 424 7.92 24.62 -7.01
N ASP A 425 8.72 25.29 -6.18
CA ASP A 425 10.18 25.08 -6.13
C ASP A 425 10.54 23.66 -5.68
N ALA A 426 9.79 23.10 -4.71
CA ALA A 426 9.97 21.72 -4.25
C ALA A 426 9.54 20.72 -5.33
N VAL A 427 8.44 21.00 -6.05
CA VAL A 427 8.03 20.22 -7.23
C VAL A 427 9.13 20.21 -8.29
N ALA A 428 9.76 21.34 -8.58
CA ALA A 428 10.87 21.42 -9.53
C ALA A 428 12.11 20.59 -9.10
N HIS A 429 12.40 20.55 -7.80
CA HIS A 429 13.44 19.68 -7.24
C HIS A 429 13.06 18.19 -7.34
N LEU A 430 11.84 17.81 -6.95
CA LEU A 430 11.33 16.43 -7.05
C LEU A 430 11.35 15.93 -8.49
N GLN A 431 11.01 16.77 -9.47
CA GLN A 431 11.10 16.44 -10.89
C GLN A 431 12.55 16.21 -11.37
N GLU A 432 13.58 16.82 -10.76
CA GLU A 432 14.97 16.45 -11.06
C GLU A 432 15.37 15.15 -10.36
N ALA A 433 14.94 14.92 -9.13
CA ALA A 433 15.16 13.66 -8.42
C ALA A 433 14.53 12.48 -9.18
N GLU A 434 13.28 12.61 -9.62
CA GLU A 434 12.58 11.68 -10.51
C GLU A 434 13.39 11.42 -11.79
N ARG A 435 13.90 12.48 -12.44
CA ARG A 435 14.74 12.35 -13.64
C ARG A 435 16.06 11.63 -13.34
N GLN A 436 16.67 11.78 -12.17
CA GLN A 436 17.90 11.06 -11.81
C GLN A 436 17.62 9.61 -11.42
N ALA A 437 16.55 9.35 -10.67
CA ALA A 437 16.09 8.02 -10.31
C ALA A 437 15.70 7.20 -11.56
N LYS A 438 14.89 7.76 -12.48
CA LYS A 438 14.58 7.14 -13.79
C LYS A 438 15.82 6.88 -14.65
N LYS A 439 16.84 7.75 -14.58
CA LYS A 439 18.16 7.51 -15.24
C LYS A 439 19.01 6.47 -14.50
N ALA A 440 18.86 6.25 -13.20
CA ALA A 440 19.54 5.19 -12.47
C ALA A 440 18.90 3.83 -12.79
N ALA A 441 17.58 3.77 -12.64
CA ALA A 441 16.67 2.68 -13.01
C ALA A 441 16.98 2.08 -14.39
N THR A 442 17.07 2.92 -15.42
CA THR A 442 17.29 2.50 -16.82
C THR A 442 18.76 2.24 -17.19
N SER A 443 19.71 2.31 -16.25
CA SER A 443 21.14 2.21 -16.58
C SER A 443 21.64 0.76 -16.66
N PRO A 444 22.31 0.34 -17.75
CA PRO A 444 22.87 -1.01 -17.87
C PRO A 444 24.10 -1.23 -16.97
N PHE A 445 24.78 -0.14 -16.59
CA PHE A 445 25.86 -0.14 -15.59
C PHE A 445 25.31 0.43 -14.28
N PHE A 446 25.64 -0.18 -13.14
CA PHE A 446 24.99 0.14 -11.88
C PHE A 446 25.33 1.56 -11.38
N ALA A 447 24.44 2.52 -11.64
CA ALA A 447 24.72 3.94 -11.62
C ALA A 447 24.60 4.59 -10.24
N ARG A 448 25.40 4.13 -9.25
CA ARG A 448 25.47 4.72 -7.90
C ARG A 448 25.65 6.25 -7.87
N SER A 449 26.28 6.83 -8.90
CA SER A 449 26.45 8.29 -9.06
C SER A 449 25.21 9.04 -9.56
N ARG A 450 24.16 8.33 -10.01
CA ARG A 450 22.81 8.86 -10.27
C ARG A 450 21.89 8.67 -9.07
N ILE A 451 22.05 7.56 -8.34
CA ILE A 451 21.31 7.29 -7.11
C ILE A 451 21.67 8.33 -6.02
N ARG A 452 22.93 8.79 -5.95
CA ARG A 452 23.38 9.91 -5.08
C ARG A 452 23.13 11.32 -5.68
N LYS A 453 22.10 11.48 -6.49
CA LYS A 453 21.78 12.72 -7.24
C LYS A 453 20.28 12.91 -7.44
N ALA A 454 19.54 11.80 -7.48
CA ALA A 454 18.25 11.75 -6.79
C ALA A 454 18.49 12.02 -5.29
#